data_AF-A0A7X4BJ78-F1
#
_entry.id   AF-A0A7X4BJ78-F1
#
_cell.length_a   1.000
_cell.length_b   1.000
_cell.length_c   1.000
_cell.angle_alpha   90.00
_cell.angle_beta   90.00
_cell.angle_gamma   90.00
#
_symmetry.space_group_name_H-M   'P 1'
#
loop_
_entity.id
_entity.type
_entity.pdbx_description
1 polymer ?
#
loop_
_entity_poly.entity_id
_entity_poly.type
_entity_poly.pdbx_seq_one_letter_code
_entity_poly.pdbx_strand_id
1 'polypeptide(L)'
;MSENDASMDAYRTVLKDLKRRKKVIDAAIAGVTALLGESEAALQACLPVPLPKIQESGDVASGAFADLTVTEAARAYLDMVKEPQSTAEIAEALVKGGYPTESRNFRNTVRSVLDRHAKTAGEIVKVHRNWGLAEWNRGRGK
;
A
#
# COMPACT_ATOMS: atom_id res chain seq x y z
N MET A 1 23.74 -21.60 -30.87
CA MET A 1 23.04 -21.64 -29.58
C MET A 1 21.58 -21.41 -29.86
N SER A 2 20.76 -22.46 -29.79
CA SER A 2 19.36 -22.43 -30.25
C SER A 2 18.46 -21.67 -29.28
N GLU A 3 17.49 -20.97 -29.85
CA GLU A 3 16.41 -20.19 -29.19
C GLU A 3 15.69 -20.94 -28.06
N ASN A 4 15.65 -22.28 -28.13
CA ASN A 4 15.01 -23.14 -27.15
C ASN A 4 15.74 -23.18 -25.78
N ASP A 5 17.06 -22.96 -25.78
CA ASP A 5 17.88 -22.96 -24.55
C ASP A 5 17.64 -21.68 -23.73
N ALA A 6 17.52 -20.53 -24.42
CA ALA A 6 17.21 -19.25 -23.80
C ALA A 6 15.80 -19.22 -23.17
N SER A 7 14.82 -19.86 -23.82
CA SER A 7 13.47 -20.01 -23.26
C SER A 7 13.47 -20.88 -22.00
N MET A 8 14.27 -21.95 -21.97
CA MET A 8 14.43 -22.80 -20.79
C MET A 8 15.09 -22.05 -19.63
N ASP A 9 16.11 -21.24 -19.85
CA ASP A 9 16.74 -20.43 -18.79
C ASP A 9 15.81 -19.33 -18.25
N ALA A 10 14.99 -18.71 -19.11
CA ALA A 10 13.94 -17.80 -18.68
C ALA A 10 12.92 -18.52 -17.77
N TYR A 11 12.47 -19.71 -18.16
CA TYR A 11 11.57 -20.53 -17.35
C TYR A 11 12.18 -20.95 -16.00
N ARG A 12 13.47 -21.29 -15.97
CA ARG A 12 14.19 -21.62 -14.71
C ARG A 12 14.27 -20.41 -13.77
N THR A 13 14.46 -19.23 -14.34
CA THR A 13 14.49 -17.97 -13.58
C THR A 13 13.11 -17.67 -12.98
N VAL A 14 12.05 -17.76 -13.79
CA VAL A 14 10.67 -17.59 -13.32
C VAL A 14 10.34 -18.62 -12.23
N LEU A 15 10.73 -19.89 -12.41
CA LEU A 15 10.51 -20.94 -11.42
C LEU A 15 11.22 -20.64 -10.09
N LYS A 16 12.43 -20.07 -10.12
CA LYS A 16 13.16 -19.66 -8.92
C LYS A 16 12.43 -18.55 -8.18
N ASP A 17 11.92 -17.57 -8.91
CA ASP A 17 11.17 -16.46 -8.32
C ASP A 17 9.83 -16.94 -7.73
N LEU A 18 9.11 -17.82 -8.43
CA LEU A 18 7.89 -18.43 -7.91
C LEU A 18 8.13 -19.25 -6.64
N LYS A 19 9.21 -20.03 -6.59
CA LYS A 19 9.61 -20.75 -5.37
C LYS A 19 9.95 -19.80 -4.22
N ARG A 20 10.55 -18.64 -4.52
CA ARG A 20 10.84 -17.61 -3.52
C ARG A 20 9.54 -17.01 -2.97
N ARG A 21 8.60 -16.63 -3.83
CA ARG A 21 7.29 -16.09 -3.43
C ARG A 21 6.48 -17.09 -2.62
N LYS A 22 6.50 -18.37 -3.01
CA LYS A 22 5.85 -19.45 -2.24
C LYS A 22 6.37 -19.48 -0.81
N LYS A 23 7.69 -19.44 -0.60
CA LYS A 23 8.27 -19.44 0.75
C LYS A 23 7.82 -18.25 1.60
N VAL A 24 7.62 -17.08 1.00
CA VAL A 24 7.10 -15.90 1.71
C VAL A 24 5.66 -16.14 2.17
N ILE A 25 4.82 -16.72 1.31
CA ILE A 25 3.43 -17.05 1.65
C ILE A 25 3.39 -18.12 2.74
N ASP A 26 4.20 -19.18 2.63
CA ASP A 26 4.27 -20.24 3.65
C ASP A 26 4.68 -19.67 5.03
N ALA A 27 5.63 -18.72 5.07
CA ALA A 27 6.03 -18.04 6.30
C ALA A 27 4.92 -17.15 6.88
N ALA A 28 4.17 -16.46 6.04
CA ALA A 28 3.02 -15.64 6.47
C ALA A 28 1.90 -16.52 7.05
N ILE A 29 1.60 -17.65 6.42
CA ILE A 29 0.63 -18.64 6.93
C ILE A 29 1.07 -19.14 8.30
N ALA A 30 2.33 -19.55 8.46
CA ALA A 30 2.84 -20.03 9.74
C ALA A 30 2.70 -18.97 10.87
N GLY A 31 2.96 -17.69 10.55
CA GLY A 31 2.77 -16.59 11.50
C GLY A 31 1.31 -16.41 11.92
N VAL A 32 0.38 -16.47 10.97
CA VAL A 32 -1.07 -16.35 11.25
C VAL A 32 -1.58 -17.54 12.04
N THR A 33 -1.17 -18.77 11.71
CA THR A 33 -1.52 -19.98 12.48
C THR A 33 -1.01 -19.89 13.93
N ALA A 34 0.20 -19.37 14.15
CA ALA A 34 0.72 -19.15 15.50
C ALA A 34 -0.09 -18.09 16.29
N LEU A 35 -0.53 -17.02 15.63
CA LEU A 35 -1.37 -15.97 16.25
C LEU A 35 -2.78 -16.45 16.59
N LEU A 36 -3.35 -17.33 15.77
CA LEU A 36 -4.67 -17.91 16.02
C LEU A 36 -4.67 -18.93 17.16
N GLY A 37 -3.50 -19.24 17.74
CA GLY A 37 -3.39 -20.23 18.82
C GLY A 37 -3.75 -21.64 18.38
N GLU A 38 -3.97 -21.86 17.07
CA GLU A 38 -4.13 -23.17 16.45
C GLU A 38 -2.75 -23.83 16.32
N SER A 39 -2.13 -24.12 17.46
CA SER A 39 -0.91 -24.91 17.50
C SER A 39 -1.10 -26.07 18.45
N GLU A 40 -1.40 -27.25 17.89
CA GLU A 40 -1.02 -28.54 18.48
C GLU A 40 0.52 -28.67 18.60
N ALA A 41 1.29 -27.77 17.98
CA ALA A 41 2.75 -27.84 17.91
C ALA A 41 3.45 -26.76 18.76
N ALA A 42 2.89 -26.38 19.91
CA ALA A 42 3.51 -25.48 20.88
C ALA A 42 4.74 -26.05 21.62
N LEU A 43 5.45 -27.07 21.09
CA LEU A 43 6.50 -27.77 21.83
C LEU A 43 7.89 -27.80 21.21
N GLN A 44 8.14 -27.24 20.02
CA GLN A 44 9.48 -27.36 19.45
C GLN A 44 9.88 -26.19 18.56
N ALA A 45 10.23 -25.07 19.21
CA ALA A 45 11.50 -24.35 18.99
C ALA A 45 11.37 -22.90 19.47
N CYS A 46 11.80 -22.65 20.70
CA CYS A 46 12.31 -21.34 21.08
C CYS A 46 13.53 -21.03 20.19
N LEU A 47 13.33 -20.27 19.12
CA LEU A 47 14.38 -19.49 18.50
C LEU A 47 13.91 -18.04 18.42
N PRO A 48 14.77 -17.05 18.73
CA PRO A 48 14.45 -15.65 18.50
C PRO A 48 14.52 -15.41 16.98
N VAL A 49 13.43 -15.70 16.29
CA VAL A 49 13.24 -15.27 14.91
C VAL A 49 13.04 -13.75 14.99
N PRO A 50 13.86 -12.92 14.30
CA PRO A 50 13.57 -11.50 14.18
C PRO A 50 12.20 -11.42 13.50
N LEU A 51 11.21 -10.91 14.21
CA LEU A 51 9.89 -10.68 13.62
C LEU A 51 10.12 -9.89 12.32
N PRO A 52 9.74 -10.42 11.14
CA PRO A 52 9.50 -9.52 10.04
C PRO A 52 8.40 -8.59 10.54
N LYS A 53 8.66 -7.29 10.57
CA LYS A 53 7.58 -6.30 10.70
C LYS A 53 6.60 -6.67 9.61
N ILE A 54 5.48 -7.23 10.01
CA ILE A 54 4.28 -7.31 9.20
C ILE A 54 4.05 -5.86 8.81
N GLN A 55 4.34 -5.51 7.55
CA GLN A 55 3.85 -4.26 7.01
C GLN A 55 2.34 -4.39 7.08
N GLU A 56 1.78 -3.83 8.15
CA GLU A 56 0.36 -3.52 8.23
C GLU A 56 0.01 -2.87 6.90
N SER A 57 -1.10 -3.30 6.30
CA SER A 57 -1.57 -2.85 4.99
C SER A 57 -1.97 -1.36 4.95
N GLY A 58 -1.38 -0.52 5.80
CA GLY A 58 -1.41 0.94 5.79
C GLY A 58 -0.03 1.61 5.94
N ASP A 59 1.07 0.85 5.99
CA ASP A 59 2.42 1.45 6.03
C ASP A 59 2.90 1.72 4.60
N VAL A 60 2.56 2.92 4.12
CA VAL A 60 3.08 3.48 2.87
C VAL A 60 4.61 3.35 2.89
N ALA A 61 5.17 2.58 1.95
CA ALA A 61 6.61 2.43 1.83
C ALA A 61 7.27 3.83 1.75
N SER A 62 8.16 4.13 2.70
CA SER A 62 8.85 5.42 2.75
C SER A 62 9.56 5.70 1.43
N GLY A 63 9.11 6.69 0.68
CA GLY A 63 9.59 7.05 -0.66
C GLY A 63 8.60 6.78 -1.80
N ALA A 64 7.45 6.13 -1.55
CA ALA A 64 6.46 5.82 -2.59
C ALA A 64 5.85 7.08 -3.26
N PHE A 65 5.94 8.24 -2.60
CA PHE A 65 5.36 9.50 -3.07
C PHE A 65 6.40 10.58 -3.40
N ALA A 66 7.69 10.25 -3.44
CA ALA A 66 8.75 11.25 -3.66
C ALA A 66 8.74 11.84 -5.08
N ASP A 67 8.36 11.04 -6.08
CA ASP A 67 8.30 11.45 -7.49
C ASP A 67 6.88 11.84 -7.97
N LEU A 68 5.89 11.77 -7.09
CA LEU A 68 4.48 12.00 -7.43
C LEU A 68 4.03 13.40 -7.03
N THR A 69 3.12 13.99 -7.79
CA THR A 69 2.48 15.26 -7.37
C THR A 69 1.56 15.03 -6.17
N VAL A 70 1.30 16.06 -5.35
CA VAL A 70 0.37 15.97 -4.18
C VAL A 70 -0.95 15.28 -4.53
N THR A 71 -1.47 15.53 -5.73
CA THR A 71 -2.72 14.96 -6.21
C THR A 71 -2.60 13.48 -6.55
N GLU A 72 -1.54 13.08 -7.26
CA GLU A 72 -1.28 11.68 -7.62
C GLU A 72 -0.96 10.85 -6.38
N ALA A 73 -0.18 11.41 -5.45
CA ALA A 73 0.13 10.77 -4.20
C ALA A 73 -1.12 10.59 -3.32
N ALA A 74 -1.99 11.61 -3.26
CA ALA A 74 -3.27 11.50 -2.57
C ALA A 74 -4.19 10.46 -3.23
N ARG A 75 -4.21 10.39 -4.56
CA ARG A 75 -4.96 9.37 -5.31
C ARG A 75 -4.45 7.96 -4.99
N ALA A 76 -3.14 7.75 -5.08
CA ALA A 76 -2.49 6.48 -4.78
C ALA A 76 -2.75 6.04 -3.33
N TYR A 77 -2.68 6.98 -2.37
CA TYR A 77 -3.03 6.69 -0.98
C TYR A 77 -4.50 6.28 -0.82
N LEU A 78 -5.44 7.00 -1.44
CA LEU A 78 -6.86 6.66 -1.38
C LEU A 78 -7.16 5.32 -2.07
N ASP A 79 -6.43 4.96 -3.13
CA ASP A 79 -6.55 3.67 -3.82
C ASP A 79 -5.98 2.51 -2.97
N MET A 80 -4.89 2.75 -2.24
CA MET A 80 -4.31 1.78 -1.30
C MET A 80 -5.25 1.51 -0.12
N VAL A 81 -5.79 2.57 0.49
CA VAL A 81 -6.60 2.47 1.71
C VAL A 81 -8.05 2.07 1.42
N LYS A 82 -8.57 2.37 0.22
CA LYS A 82 -9.97 2.07 -0.20
C LYS A 82 -11.03 2.52 0.81
N GLU A 83 -10.73 3.55 1.59
CA GLU A 83 -11.60 4.15 2.61
C GLU A 83 -11.54 5.68 2.56
N PRO A 84 -12.59 6.39 3.05
CA PRO A 84 -12.72 7.81 2.80
C PRO A 84 -11.96 8.53 3.89
N GLN A 85 -10.82 9.11 3.53
CA GLN A 85 -9.86 9.68 4.47
C GLN A 85 -10.05 11.18 4.62
N SER A 86 -9.82 11.70 5.82
CA SER A 86 -9.85 13.13 6.08
C SER A 86 -8.61 13.82 5.49
N THR A 87 -8.68 15.14 5.34
CA THR A 87 -7.53 15.91 4.83
C THR A 87 -6.31 15.80 5.74
N ALA A 88 -6.54 15.62 7.05
CA ALA A 88 -5.48 15.46 8.03
C ALA A 88 -4.76 14.12 7.84
N GLU A 89 -5.53 13.04 7.72
CA GLU A 89 -4.99 11.69 7.53
C GLU A 89 -4.23 11.56 6.21
N ILE A 90 -4.74 12.13 5.12
CA ILE A 90 -4.03 12.15 3.83
C ILE A 90 -2.70 12.90 3.96
N ALA A 91 -2.70 14.07 4.60
CA ALA A 91 -1.47 14.84 4.78
C ALA A 91 -0.43 14.09 5.63
N GLU A 92 -0.87 13.43 6.70
CA GLU A 92 -0.01 12.63 7.58
C GLU A 92 0.53 11.39 6.86
N ALA A 93 -0.31 10.70 6.08
CA ALA A 93 0.09 9.56 5.29
C ALA A 93 1.09 9.91 4.18
N LEU A 94 0.91 11.07 3.53
CA LEU A 94 1.87 11.58 2.55
C LEU A 94 3.23 11.87 3.19
N VAL A 95 3.24 12.51 4.38
CA VAL A 95 4.48 12.76 5.14
C VAL A 95 5.12 11.45 5.57
N LYS A 96 4.35 10.50 6.10
CA LYS A 96 4.82 9.16 6.48
C LYS A 96 5.37 8.38 5.28
N GLY A 97 4.74 8.56 4.11
CA GLY A 97 5.14 8.01 2.83
C GLY A 97 6.39 8.65 2.21
N GLY A 98 7.03 9.60 2.89
CA GLY A 98 8.26 10.23 2.44
C GLY A 98 8.06 11.36 1.43
N TYR A 99 6.88 11.99 1.39
CA TYR A 99 6.65 13.16 0.54
C TYR A 99 7.51 14.35 1.01
N PRO A 100 8.41 14.90 0.16
CA PRO A 100 9.25 16.03 0.54
C PRO A 100 8.38 17.28 0.65
N THR A 101 8.07 17.67 1.89
CA THR A 101 7.30 18.88 2.16
C THR A 101 8.11 19.89 2.95
N GLU A 102 8.29 21.08 2.39
CA GLU A 102 8.93 22.22 3.06
C GLU A 102 7.88 23.14 3.74
N SER A 103 6.60 22.84 3.56
CA SER A 103 5.50 23.69 4.01
C SER A 103 5.15 23.44 5.48
N ARG A 104 5.26 24.49 6.31
CA ARG A 104 4.76 24.51 7.71
C ARG A 104 3.27 24.15 7.83
N ASN A 105 2.49 24.40 6.77
CA ASN A 105 1.04 24.18 6.74
C ASN A 105 0.62 23.23 5.61
N PHE A 106 1.33 22.11 5.44
CA PHE A 106 1.08 21.15 4.37
C PHE A 106 -0.38 20.68 4.30
N ARG A 107 -1.05 20.49 5.44
CA ARG A 107 -2.49 20.15 5.49
C ARG A 107 -3.38 21.13 4.71
N ASN A 108 -3.10 22.43 4.80
CA ASN A 108 -3.87 23.45 4.07
C ASN A 108 -3.55 23.43 2.56
N THR A 109 -2.30 23.14 2.21
CA THR A 109 -1.88 22.95 0.81
C THR A 109 -2.61 21.76 0.20
N VAL A 110 -2.59 20.60 0.87
CA VAL A 110 -3.31 19.39 0.45
C VAL A 110 -4.80 19.69 0.29
N ARG A 111 -5.43 20.37 1.26
CA ARG A 111 -6.85 20.77 1.16
C ARG A 111 -7.14 21.56 -0.11
N SER A 112 -6.35 22.60 -0.38
CA SER A 112 -6.57 23.51 -1.51
C SER A 112 -6.34 22.82 -2.85
N VAL A 113 -5.34 21.94 -2.92
CA VAL A 113 -5.05 21.13 -4.13
C VAL A 113 -6.18 20.15 -4.40
N LEU A 114 -6.65 19.42 -3.38
CA LEU A 114 -7.76 18.46 -3.49
C LEU A 114 -9.07 19.16 -3.91
N ASP A 115 -9.40 20.30 -3.30
CA ASP A 115 -10.61 21.06 -3.66
C ASP A 115 -10.60 21.54 -5.12
N ARG A 116 -9.44 22.01 -5.58
CA ARG A 116 -9.26 22.41 -6.98
C ARG A 116 -9.36 21.22 -7.92
N HIS A 117 -8.72 20.10 -7.57
CA HIS A 117 -8.73 18.89 -8.40
C HIS A 117 -10.12 18.25 -8.49
N ALA A 118 -10.88 18.25 -7.39
CA ALA A 118 -12.26 17.79 -7.37
C ALA A 118 -13.16 18.57 -8.34
N LYS A 119 -12.89 19.87 -8.53
CA LYS A 119 -13.62 20.73 -9.47
C LYS A 119 -13.18 20.55 -10.92
N THR A 120 -11.91 20.27 -11.17
CA THR A 120 -11.34 20.21 -12.53
C THR A 120 -11.40 18.82 -13.15
N ALA A 121 -10.95 17.79 -12.41
CA ALA A 121 -10.84 16.42 -12.93
C ALA A 121 -11.97 15.52 -12.42
N GLY A 122 -12.49 15.78 -11.22
CA GLY A 122 -13.59 15.00 -10.64
C GLY A 122 -13.22 13.55 -10.28
N GLU A 123 -11.94 13.18 -10.33
CA GLU A 123 -11.45 11.84 -9.93
C GLU A 123 -11.42 11.64 -8.43
N ILE A 124 -11.20 12.72 -7.68
CA ILE A 124 -11.29 12.76 -6.21
C ILE A 124 -12.54 13.58 -5.89
N VAL A 125 -13.47 12.97 -5.18
CA VAL A 125 -14.73 13.57 -4.76
C VAL A 125 -14.77 13.72 -3.25
N LYS A 126 -15.48 14.75 -2.81
CA LYS A 126 -15.73 14.96 -1.40
C LYS A 126 -16.92 14.11 -0.96
N VAL A 127 -16.66 13.14 -0.09
CA VAL A 127 -17.68 12.30 0.52
C VAL A 127 -17.94 12.84 1.92
N HIS A 128 -18.99 13.65 2.05
CA HIS A 128 -19.37 14.31 3.29
C HIS A 128 -18.25 15.23 3.85
N ARG A 129 -17.50 14.80 4.87
CA ARG A 129 -16.35 15.53 5.44
C ARG A 129 -14.99 14.97 4.99
N ASN A 130 -14.98 13.84 4.32
CA ASN A 130 -13.78 13.11 3.91
C ASN A 130 -13.61 13.13 2.39
N TRP A 131 -12.45 12.71 1.93
CA TRP A 131 -12.11 12.59 0.52
C TRP A 131 -12.11 11.14 0.10
N GLY A 132 -12.58 10.91 -1.12
CA GLY A 132 -12.55 9.60 -1.74
C GLY A 132 -12.41 9.70 -3.24
N LEU A 133 -11.94 8.65 -3.88
CA LEU A 133 -12.00 8.51 -5.34
C LEU A 133 -13.46 8.50 -5.85
N ALA A 134 -13.68 8.91 -7.09
CA ALA A 134 -14.99 8.91 -7.72
C ALA A 134 -15.44 7.49 -8.09
N GLU A 135 -14.50 6.61 -8.44
CA GLU A 135 -14.76 5.28 -8.99
C GLU A 135 -15.59 4.38 -8.06
N TRP A 136 -15.16 4.22 -6.81
CA TRP A 136 -15.87 3.50 -5.75
C TRP A 136 -17.08 4.27 -5.16
N ASN A 137 -17.14 5.60 -5.28
CA ASN A 137 -18.30 6.38 -4.81
C ASN A 137 -19.42 6.52 -5.85
N ARG A 138 -19.14 6.28 -7.14
CA ARG A 138 -20.13 6.30 -8.22
C ARG A 138 -21.24 5.24 -8.05
N GLY A 139 -20.98 4.17 -7.28
CA GLY A 139 -21.95 3.12 -6.96
C GLY A 139 -22.56 3.19 -5.55
N ARG A 140 -22.06 4.07 -4.66
CA ARG A 140 -22.54 4.20 -3.27
C ARG A 140 -23.42 5.43 -3.00
N GLY A 141 -23.67 6.25 -4.02
CA GLY A 141 -24.57 7.39 -3.93
C GLY A 141 -25.99 7.07 -4.37
N LYS A 142 -26.82 6.54 -3.46
CA LYS A 142 -28.24 6.87 -3.39
C LYS A 142 -28.68 6.94 -1.94
#